data_AF-A0A8C6V9Y7-F1
#
_entry.id   AF-A0A8C6V9Y7-F1
#
_cell.length_a   1.000
_cell.length_b   1.000
_cell.length_c   1.000
_cell.angle_alpha   90.00
_cell.angle_beta   90.00
_cell.angle_gamma   90.00
#
_symmetry.space_group_name_H-M   'P 1'
#
loop_
_entity.id
_entity.type
_entity.pdbx_description
1 polymer ?
#
loop_
_entity_poly.entity_id
_entity_poly.type
_entity_poly.pdbx_seq_one_letter_code
_entity_poly.pdbx_strand_id
1 'polypeptide(L)'
;MLLETLLLLCATARGRRALKDRQVYPLMREFHSWETESEVKSAAEKLIQVLIGDEPQSGMENLMEVTIPEEVEKQLRDADTTEEQEHSQE
;
A
#
# COMPACT_ATOMS: atom_id res chain seq x y z
N MET A 1 -1.89 -12.09 6.01
CA MET A 1 -3.22 -12.29 5.35
C MET A 1 -4.24 -11.15 5.55
N LEU A 2 -4.41 -10.57 6.77
CA LEU A 2 -5.46 -9.53 6.98
C LEU A 2 -5.09 -8.18 6.36
N LEU A 3 -3.84 -7.75 6.49
CA LEU A 3 -3.37 -6.46 5.96
C LEU A 3 -3.40 -6.45 4.43
N GLU A 4 -3.01 -7.55 3.81
CA GLU A 4 -3.05 -7.78 2.36
C GLU A 4 -4.50 -7.79 1.87
N THR A 5 -5.46 -8.28 2.67
CA THR A 5 -6.89 -8.19 2.34
C THR A 5 -7.39 -6.75 2.35
N LEU A 6 -6.96 -5.94 3.33
CA LEU A 6 -7.28 -4.51 3.36
C LEU A 6 -6.63 -3.76 2.20
N LEU A 7 -5.40 -4.11 1.85
CA LEU A 7 -4.69 -3.56 0.69
C LEU A 7 -5.40 -3.91 -0.61
N LEU A 8 -5.84 -5.15 -0.79
CA LEU A 8 -6.62 -5.58 -1.94
C LEU A 8 -7.98 -4.84 -2.02
N LEU A 9 -8.64 -4.61 -0.87
CA LEU A 9 -9.85 -3.79 -0.84
C LEU A 9 -9.58 -2.37 -1.36
N CYS A 10 -8.42 -1.80 -1.04
CA CYS A 10 -7.95 -0.51 -1.53
C CYS A 10 -7.62 -0.46 -3.03
N ALA A 11 -7.69 -1.56 -3.77
CA ALA A 11 -7.53 -1.54 -5.23
C ALA A 11 -8.53 -0.58 -5.90
N THR A 12 -9.74 -0.46 -5.34
CA THR A 12 -10.80 0.41 -5.88
C THR A 12 -10.94 1.71 -5.08
N ALA A 13 -11.35 2.78 -5.76
CA ALA A 13 -11.71 4.07 -5.13
C ALA A 13 -12.69 3.92 -3.98
N ARG A 14 -13.70 3.05 -4.15
CA ARG A 14 -14.72 2.79 -3.14
C ARG A 14 -14.12 2.14 -1.88
N GLY A 15 -13.20 1.20 -2.05
CA GLY A 15 -12.51 0.55 -0.93
C GLY A 15 -11.61 1.50 -0.17
N ARG A 16 -10.79 2.31 -0.89
CA ARG A 16 -9.97 3.37 -0.28
C ARG A 16 -10.82 4.34 0.53
N ARG A 17 -11.91 4.86 -0.04
CA ARG A 17 -12.83 5.75 0.64
C ARG A 17 -13.44 5.10 1.88
N ALA A 18 -13.87 3.84 1.79
CA ALA A 18 -14.46 3.13 2.93
C ALA A 18 -13.49 3.00 4.12
N LEU A 19 -12.19 2.80 3.89
CA LEU A 19 -11.19 2.75 4.95
C LEU A 19 -10.81 4.16 5.46
N LYS A 20 -10.67 5.15 4.56
CA LYS A 20 -10.43 6.55 4.91
C LYS A 20 -11.54 7.11 5.82
N ASP A 21 -12.81 6.90 5.46
CA ASP A 21 -13.98 7.35 6.22
C ASP A 21 -14.06 6.73 7.63
N ARG A 22 -13.46 5.56 7.83
CA ARG A 22 -13.40 4.83 9.11
C ARG A 22 -12.16 5.13 9.94
N GLN A 23 -11.35 6.11 9.54
CA GLN A 23 -10.11 6.46 10.23
C GLN A 23 -9.14 5.27 10.37
N VAL A 24 -9.02 4.44 9.33
CA VAL A 24 -8.09 3.30 9.35
C VAL A 24 -6.64 3.76 9.31
N TYR A 25 -6.33 4.86 8.62
CA TYR A 25 -4.96 5.38 8.54
C TYR A 25 -4.33 5.69 9.92
N PRO A 26 -4.97 6.48 10.80
CA PRO A 26 -4.41 6.72 12.15
C PRO A 26 -4.15 5.44 12.94
N LEU A 27 -5.04 4.45 12.85
CA LEU A 27 -4.87 3.15 13.52
C LEU A 27 -3.69 2.37 12.95
N MET A 28 -3.59 2.30 11.62
CA MET A 28 -2.51 1.57 10.95
C MET A 28 -1.15 2.23 11.18
N ARG A 29 -1.09 3.57 11.22
CA ARG A 29 0.14 4.29 11.54
C ARG A 29 0.65 3.96 12.93
N GLU A 30 -0.25 3.91 13.92
CA GLU A 30 0.12 3.54 15.28
C GLU A 30 0.57 2.08 15.35
N PHE A 31 -0.19 1.18 14.72
CA PHE A 31 0.14 -0.24 14.62
C PHE A 31 1.54 -0.45 14.02
N HIS A 32 1.83 0.19 12.87
CA HIS A 32 3.13 0.14 12.22
C HIS A 32 4.29 0.61 13.14
N SER A 33 4.05 1.59 14.02
CA SER A 33 5.09 2.14 14.89
C SER A 33 5.54 1.18 16.00
N TRP A 34 4.68 0.23 16.38
CA TRP A 34 4.97 -0.75 17.45
C TRP A 34 5.20 -2.16 16.93
N GLU A 35 4.93 -2.42 15.65
CA GLU A 35 5.16 -3.72 15.05
C GLU A 35 6.65 -4.02 14.92
N THR A 36 7.02 -5.25 15.29
CA THR A 36 8.40 -5.73 15.31
C THR A 36 8.70 -6.75 14.23
N GLU A 37 7.66 -7.42 13.74
CA GLU A 37 7.78 -8.41 12.67
C GLU A 37 7.87 -7.68 11.32
N SER A 38 8.96 -7.93 10.58
CA SER A 38 9.32 -7.14 9.41
C SER A 38 8.33 -7.29 8.25
N GLU A 39 7.81 -8.50 8.01
CA GLU A 39 6.83 -8.77 6.95
C GLU A 39 5.50 -8.04 7.23
N VAL A 40 5.02 -8.06 8.47
CA VAL A 40 3.81 -7.40 8.93
C VAL A 40 3.97 -5.88 8.88
N LYS A 41 5.15 -5.38 9.28
CA LYS A 41 5.49 -3.96 9.20
C LYS A 41 5.50 -3.48 7.76
N SER A 42 6.12 -4.22 6.84
CA SER A 42 6.10 -3.95 5.39
C SER A 42 4.67 -3.93 4.83
N ALA A 43 3.85 -4.93 5.19
CA ALA A 43 2.45 -4.97 4.76
C ALA A 43 1.62 -3.79 5.31
N ALA A 44 1.87 -3.37 6.55
CA ALA A 44 1.24 -2.19 7.14
C ALA A 44 1.66 -0.90 6.44
N GLU A 45 2.94 -0.76 6.12
CA GLU A 45 3.49 0.38 5.37
C GLU A 45 2.83 0.50 3.98
N LYS A 46 2.75 -0.59 3.22
CA LYS A 46 2.09 -0.61 1.90
C LYS A 46 0.63 -0.17 1.98
N LEU A 47 -0.10 -0.64 3.00
CA LEU A 47 -1.47 -0.19 3.25
C LEU A 47 -1.53 1.31 3.59
N ILE A 48 -0.63 1.80 4.45
CA ILE A 48 -0.57 3.22 4.83
C ILE A 48 -0.31 4.09 3.60
N GLN A 49 0.66 3.73 2.75
CA GLN A 49 1.01 4.48 1.54
C GLN A 49 -0.22 4.68 0.63
N VAL A 50 -1.02 3.63 0.41
CA VAL A 50 -2.26 3.73 -0.37
C VAL A 50 -3.33 4.59 0.32
N LEU A 51 -3.40 4.57 1.66
CA LEU A 51 -4.37 5.36 2.41
C LEU A 51 -4.02 6.85 2.50
N ILE A 52 -2.74 7.22 2.44
CA ILE A 52 -2.33 8.64 2.42
C ILE A 52 -2.27 9.21 1.01
N GLY A 53 -2.16 8.35 0.00
CA GLY A 53 -2.12 8.74 -1.41
C GLY A 53 -3.39 9.47 -1.86
N ASP A 54 -3.19 10.39 -2.80
CA ASP A 54 -4.27 11.08 -3.49
C ASP A 54 -5.09 10.08 -4.34
N GLU A 55 -6.36 10.42 -4.54
CA GLU A 55 -7.24 9.61 -5.38
C GLU A 55 -6.85 9.77 -6.86
N PRO A 56 -6.70 8.67 -7.63
CA PRO A 56 -6.40 8.74 -9.06
C PRO A 56 -7.44 9.52 -9.87
N GLN A 57 -7.05 9.91 -11.08
CA GLN A 57 -7.94 10.57 -12.03
C GLN A 57 -9.09 9.64 -12.45
N SER A 58 -10.19 10.23 -12.95
CA SER A 58 -11.32 9.43 -13.44
C SER A 58 -10.91 8.54 -14.61
N GLY A 59 -11.34 7.29 -14.59
CA GLY A 59 -10.87 6.23 -15.49
C GLY A 59 -9.68 5.42 -14.95
N MET A 60 -9.13 5.79 -13.78
CA MET A 60 -8.05 5.06 -13.09
C MET A 60 -8.45 4.63 -11.67
N GLU A 61 -9.75 4.47 -11.41
CA GLU A 61 -10.27 4.21 -10.07
C GLU A 61 -9.87 2.82 -9.53
N ASN A 62 -9.68 1.83 -10.43
CA ASN A 62 -9.24 0.48 -10.08
C ASN A 62 -7.77 0.29 -10.43
N LEU A 63 -6.90 0.27 -9.43
CA LEU A 63 -5.44 0.16 -9.58
C LEU A 63 -5.00 -1.14 -10.26
N MET A 64 -5.84 -2.19 -10.23
CA MET A 64 -5.55 -3.47 -10.87
C MET A 64 -5.78 -3.46 -12.39
N GLU A 65 -6.49 -2.46 -12.91
CA GLU A 65 -6.84 -2.33 -14.33
C GLU A 65 -6.04 -1.20 -15.02
N VAL A 66 -5.25 -0.44 -14.26
CA VAL A 66 -4.45 0.66 -14.78
C VAL A 66 -3.27 0.13 -15.60
N THR A 67 -3.09 0.68 -16.80
CA THR A 67 -1.89 0.42 -17.61
C THR A 67 -0.72 1.21 -17.04
N ILE A 68 0.35 0.51 -16.66
CA ILE A 68 1.56 1.10 -16.09
C ILE A 68 2.56 1.35 -17.24
N PRO A 69 3.06 2.58 -17.43
CA PRO A 69 4.14 2.84 -18.38
C PRO A 69 5.42 2.09 -18.01
N GLU A 70 6.20 1.64 -19.01
CA GLU A 70 7.41 0.82 -18.79
C GLU A 70 8.43 1.46 -17.84
N GLU A 71 8.61 2.78 -17.92
CA GLU A 71 9.53 3.51 -17.04
C GLU A 71 9.09 3.44 -15.57
N VAL A 72 7.78 3.58 -15.32
CA VAL A 72 7.20 3.51 -13.97
C VAL A 72 7.24 2.08 -13.46
N GLU A 73 6.95 1.09 -14.31
CA GLU A 73 7.04 -0.32 -13.94
C GLU A 73 8.47 -0.68 -13.50
N LYS A 74 9.49 -0.18 -14.21
CA LYS A 74 10.88 -0.38 -13.82
C LYS A 74 11.18 0.25 -12.45
N GLN A 75 10.75 1.50 -12.22
CA GLN A 75 10.96 2.17 -10.94
C GLN A 75 10.33 1.41 -9.77
N LEU A 76 9.11 0.88 -9.97
CA LEU A 76 8.43 0.07 -8.95
C LEU A 76 9.19 -1.23 -8.64
N ARG A 77 9.67 -1.94 -9.67
CA ARG A 77 10.49 -3.16 -9.47
C ARG A 77 11.81 -2.89 -8.75
N ASP A 78 12.47 -1.78 -9.09
CA ASP A 78 13.72 -1.38 -8.43
C ASP A 78 13.48 -1.03 -6.96
N ALA A 79 12.35 -0.37 -6.65
CA ALA A 79 11.92 -0.09 -5.28
C ALA A 79 11.63 -1.37 -4.49
N ASP A 80 10.85 -2.31 -5.03
CA ASP A 80 10.57 -3.60 -4.40
C ASP A 80 11.86 -4.38 -4.10
N THR A 81 12.81 -4.39 -5.04
CA THR A 81 14.12 -5.06 -4.85
C THR A 81 14.92 -4.41 -3.72
N THR A 82 14.83 -3.08 -3.58
CA THR A 82 15.53 -2.34 -2.52
C THR A 82 14.92 -2.66 -1.16
N GLU A 83 13.59 -2.66 -1.05
CA GLU A 83 12.86 -3.06 0.18
C GLU A 83 13.23 -4.48 0.61
N GLU A 84 13.26 -5.45 -0.31
CA GLU A 84 13.64 -6.83 -0.01
C GLU A 84 15.07 -6.95 0.52
N GLN A 85 16.00 -6.16 -0.03
CA GLN A 85 17.39 -6.13 0.42
C GLN A 85 17.52 -5.55 1.82
N GLU A 86 16.79 -4.48 2.13
CA GLU A 86 16.77 -3.86 3.46
C GLU A 86 16.19 -4.83 4.50
N HIS A 87 15.08 -5.49 4.20
CA HIS A 87 14.46 -6.48 5.10
C HIS A 87 15.33 -7.72 5.34
N SER A 88 16.15 -8.14 4.36
CA SER A 88 17.06 -9.28 4.52
C SER A 88 18.29 -8.98 5.40
N GLN A 89 18.56 -7.71 5.69
CA GLN A 89 19.72 -7.25 6.47
C GLN A 89 19.38 -6.92 7.93
N GLU A 90 18.09 -6.85 8.29
CA GLU A 90 17.56 -6.71 9.66
C GLU A 90 17.41 -8.07 10.36
#